data_AF-A0A2N2CNC8-F1
#
_entry.id   AF-A0A2N2CNC8-F1
#
_cell.length_a   1.000
_cell.length_b   1.000
_cell.length_c   1.000
_cell.angle_alpha   90.00
_cell.angle_beta   90.00
_cell.angle_gamma   90.00
#
_symmetry.space_group_name_H-M   'P 1'
#
loop_
_entity.id
_entity.type
_entity.pdbx_description
1 polymer ?
#
loop_
_entity_poly.entity_id
_entity_poly.type
_entity_poly.pdbx_seq_one_letter_code
_entity_poly.pdbx_strand_id
1 'polypeptide(L)'
;MDKSFDTLRSIRNTTSEESVWLNQRLDGLTAKEAILLHGVIAANPPGCGKEAVELLANLMEYEMCYPADNPRQLGEFLAREEHNMDDVLLTYLDLDKLAGRYMEEHPGQFAGGAYVYHGSCDDDRHYDCTNLAKLEDKDWSVKLRLASDQNPEGVWVKLPDYEEISNGRPDEIRIALDALGVRTIEECQLLEVKCILPEVRNIAENYDSLAELIYDGQNLGFALDERGQGMPHFMEKFAAALEYEGCRTLADAVDISQNLSCYDVMSAEGFHDYAMRELQRRGYFHGESSLADCFDFEVYAADLLEHQGFLLTKDEKSYITRKDTPFVPVHDHPESQQMVM
;
A
#
# COMPACT_ATOMS: atom_id res chain seq x y z
N MET A 1 -5.35 -7.79 23.04
CA MET A 1 -4.20 -8.40 22.32
C MET A 1 -4.63 -9.77 21.85
N ASP A 2 -4.72 -9.94 20.53
CA ASP A 2 -5.13 -11.19 19.89
C ASP A 2 -4.11 -12.30 20.19
N LYS A 3 -4.60 -13.41 20.75
CA LYS A 3 -3.80 -14.58 21.16
C LYS A 3 -3.65 -15.62 20.05
N SER A 4 -4.28 -15.38 18.90
CA SER A 4 -4.39 -16.36 17.81
C SER A 4 -3.02 -16.80 17.25
N PHE A 5 -1.98 -15.97 17.42
CA PHE A 5 -0.61 -16.24 16.95
C PHE A 5 0.44 -16.31 18.08
N ASP A 6 0.04 -16.60 19.32
CA ASP A 6 0.97 -16.72 20.47
C ASP A 6 2.11 -17.73 20.23
N THR A 7 1.85 -18.77 19.44
CA THR A 7 2.84 -19.78 19.04
C THR A 7 3.94 -19.20 18.15
N LEU A 8 3.60 -18.28 17.24
CA LEU A 8 4.59 -17.55 16.43
C LEU A 8 5.36 -16.53 17.27
N ARG A 9 4.69 -15.83 18.19
CA ARG A 9 5.34 -14.85 19.09
C ARG A 9 6.37 -15.50 20.01
N SER A 10 6.20 -16.78 20.31
CA SER A 10 7.07 -17.59 21.16
C SER A 10 7.87 -18.65 20.40
N ILE A 11 7.98 -18.50 19.07
CA ILE A 11 8.68 -19.48 18.23
C ILE A 11 10.16 -19.61 18.63
N ARG A 12 10.66 -20.84 18.56
CA ARG A 12 12.03 -21.18 18.99
C ARG A 12 13.06 -20.65 18.00
N ASN A 13 14.30 -20.54 18.47
CA ASN A 13 15.46 -20.15 17.65
C ASN A 13 15.23 -18.79 16.95
N THR A 14 14.78 -17.82 17.74
CA THR A 14 14.49 -16.46 17.28
C THR A 14 15.50 -15.51 17.93
N THR A 15 16.13 -14.67 17.13
CA THR A 15 16.97 -13.58 17.62
C THR A 15 16.10 -12.46 18.23
N SER A 16 16.71 -11.56 19.00
CA SER A 16 15.97 -10.42 19.56
C SER A 16 15.36 -9.52 18.48
N GLU A 17 16.07 -9.31 17.38
CA GLU A 17 15.62 -8.47 16.25
C GLU A 17 14.44 -9.12 15.53
N GLU A 18 14.53 -10.41 15.22
CA GLU A 18 13.42 -11.18 14.63
C GLU A 18 12.19 -11.16 15.53
N SER A 19 12.37 -11.32 16.85
CA SER A 19 11.24 -11.31 17.80
C SER A 19 10.54 -9.95 17.81
N VAL A 20 11.28 -8.84 17.77
CA VAL A 20 10.69 -7.50 17.69
C VAL A 20 9.94 -7.32 16.37
N TRP A 21 10.56 -7.69 15.25
CA TRP A 21 9.94 -7.57 13.93
C TRP A 21 8.66 -8.43 13.83
N LEU A 22 8.70 -9.69 14.27
CA LEU A 22 7.56 -10.60 14.27
C LEU A 22 6.40 -10.02 15.09
N ASN A 23 6.69 -9.53 16.30
CA ASN A 23 5.64 -8.93 17.13
C ASN A 23 5.03 -7.70 16.47
N GLN A 24 5.84 -6.81 15.89
CA GLN A 24 5.36 -5.63 15.17
C GLN A 24 4.50 -6.00 13.96
N ARG A 25 4.93 -6.98 13.16
CA ARG A 25 4.19 -7.44 11.98
C ARG A 25 2.88 -8.11 12.36
N LEU A 26 2.88 -8.97 13.38
CA LEU A 26 1.69 -9.65 13.90
C LEU A 26 0.69 -8.67 14.55
N ASP A 27 1.18 -7.63 15.23
CA ASP A 27 0.34 -6.60 15.86
C ASP A 27 -0.40 -5.72 14.82
N GLY A 28 0.08 -5.70 13.58
CA GLY A 28 -0.46 -4.91 12.47
C GLY A 28 -1.09 -5.74 11.35
N LEU A 29 -1.37 -7.02 11.58
CA LEU A 29 -2.07 -7.88 10.63
C LEU A 29 -3.51 -7.39 10.43
N THR A 30 -3.92 -7.27 9.18
CA THR A 30 -5.33 -7.05 8.84
C THR A 30 -6.18 -8.30 9.10
N ALA A 31 -7.50 -8.13 9.10
CA ALA A 31 -8.42 -9.28 9.18
C ALA A 31 -8.17 -10.29 8.05
N LYS A 32 -7.94 -9.82 6.82
CA LYS A 32 -7.56 -10.64 5.67
C LYS A 32 -6.22 -11.35 5.90
N GLU A 33 -5.19 -10.62 6.30
CA GLU A 33 -3.87 -11.21 6.56
C GLU A 33 -3.90 -12.25 7.68
N ALA A 34 -4.70 -12.04 8.73
CA ALA A 34 -4.88 -13.03 9.78
C ALA A 34 -5.48 -14.35 9.24
N ILE A 35 -6.50 -14.27 8.37
CA ILE A 35 -7.11 -15.44 7.73
C ILE A 35 -6.08 -16.18 6.86
N LEU A 36 -5.35 -15.46 6.01
CA LEU A 36 -4.28 -16.03 5.19
C LEU A 36 -3.27 -16.77 6.08
N LEU A 37 -2.77 -16.09 7.11
CA LEU A 37 -1.77 -16.66 8.02
C LEU A 37 -2.27 -17.92 8.74
N HIS A 38 -3.54 -17.94 9.16
CA HIS A 38 -4.17 -19.14 9.73
C HIS A 38 -4.16 -20.32 8.76
N GLY A 39 -4.53 -20.09 7.49
CA GLY A 39 -4.52 -21.12 6.46
C GLY A 39 -3.11 -21.67 6.20
N VAL A 40 -2.13 -20.79 6.10
CA VAL A 40 -0.74 -21.20 5.78
C VAL A 40 -0.09 -21.96 6.94
N ILE A 41 -0.25 -21.49 8.19
CA ILE A 41 0.32 -22.18 9.35
C ILE A 41 -0.33 -23.55 9.56
N ALA A 42 -1.62 -23.71 9.25
CA ALA A 42 -2.30 -25.00 9.34
C ALA A 42 -1.72 -26.01 8.33
N ALA A 43 -1.27 -25.54 7.17
CA ALA A 43 -0.64 -26.36 6.14
C ALA A 43 0.84 -26.65 6.43
N ASN A 44 1.61 -25.63 6.76
CA ASN A 44 3.05 -25.72 6.93
C ASN A 44 3.51 -24.75 8.04
N PRO A 45 3.43 -25.17 9.32
CA PRO A 45 3.80 -24.29 10.42
C PRO A 45 5.32 -24.05 10.42
N PRO A 46 5.79 -22.80 10.60
CA PRO A 46 7.21 -22.52 10.66
C PRO A 46 7.83 -23.16 11.92
N GLY A 47 9.05 -23.68 11.76
CA GLY A 47 9.82 -24.35 12.81
C GLY A 47 10.79 -23.44 13.57
N CYS A 48 11.11 -22.27 13.03
CA CYS A 48 12.02 -21.30 13.65
C CYS A 48 11.70 -19.84 13.29
N GLY A 49 12.34 -18.90 13.99
CA GLY A 49 12.18 -17.46 13.75
C GLY A 49 12.42 -17.05 12.29
N LYS A 50 13.44 -17.63 11.64
CA LYS A 50 13.73 -17.37 10.22
C LYS A 50 12.54 -17.71 9.31
N GLU A 51 12.01 -18.92 9.44
CA GLU A 51 10.87 -19.38 8.62
C GLU A 51 9.60 -18.56 8.90
N ALA A 52 9.39 -18.12 10.15
CA ALA A 52 8.25 -17.25 10.47
C ALA A 52 8.39 -15.85 9.86
N VAL A 53 9.59 -15.27 9.85
CA VAL A 53 9.86 -13.99 9.19
C VAL A 53 9.64 -14.12 7.69
N GLU A 54 10.20 -15.16 7.06
CA GLU A 54 10.05 -15.41 5.63
C GLU A 54 8.57 -15.64 5.25
N LEU A 55 7.81 -16.39 6.05
CA LEU A 55 6.37 -16.57 5.86
C LEU A 55 5.61 -15.23 5.92
N LEU A 56 5.82 -14.42 6.96
CA LEU A 56 5.09 -13.17 7.14
C LEU A 56 5.49 -12.07 6.15
N ALA A 57 6.75 -12.08 5.70
CA ALA A 57 7.23 -11.17 4.66
C ALA A 57 6.60 -11.47 3.30
N ASN A 58 6.20 -12.72 3.07
CA ASN A 58 5.67 -13.24 1.81
C ASN A 58 4.18 -13.61 1.90
N LEU A 59 3.45 -13.07 2.89
CA LEU A 59 2.03 -13.39 3.05
C LEU A 59 1.20 -12.98 1.81
N MET A 60 1.69 -12.01 1.04
CA MET A 60 1.12 -11.56 -0.24
C MET A 60 1.22 -12.56 -1.39
N GLU A 61 2.03 -13.62 -1.26
CA GLU A 61 2.06 -14.73 -2.23
C GLU A 61 0.83 -15.65 -2.09
N TYR A 62 0.10 -15.54 -0.97
CA TYR A 62 -1.08 -16.34 -0.71
C TYR A 62 -2.33 -15.58 -1.12
N GLU A 63 -3.22 -16.31 -1.79
CA GLU A 63 -4.53 -15.84 -2.21
C GLU A 63 -5.61 -16.58 -1.42
N MET A 64 -6.84 -16.07 -1.49
CA MET A 64 -7.96 -16.77 -0.90
C MET A 64 -9.27 -16.54 -1.66
N CYS A 65 -10.12 -17.55 -1.65
CA CYS A 65 -11.52 -17.42 -2.01
C CYS A 65 -12.34 -17.07 -0.76
N TYR A 66 -13.01 -15.92 -0.76
CA TYR A 66 -13.83 -15.48 0.36
C TYR A 66 -15.20 -14.96 -0.11
N PRO A 67 -16.33 -15.42 0.48
CA PRO A 67 -16.43 -16.42 1.55
C PRO A 67 -16.39 -17.86 1.01
N ALA A 68 -15.63 -18.74 1.67
CA ALA A 68 -15.62 -20.18 1.41
C ALA A 68 -15.09 -20.96 2.63
N ASP A 69 -15.95 -21.53 3.48
CA ASP A 69 -15.54 -22.31 4.67
C ASP A 69 -15.60 -23.84 4.45
N ASN A 70 -16.12 -24.27 3.30
CA ASN A 70 -16.22 -25.67 2.93
C ASN A 70 -16.31 -25.83 1.40
N PRO A 71 -16.14 -27.06 0.86
CA PRO A 71 -16.15 -27.29 -0.59
C PRO A 71 -17.40 -26.77 -1.30
N ARG A 72 -18.59 -26.89 -0.69
CA ARG A 72 -19.82 -26.37 -1.29
C ARG A 72 -19.78 -24.85 -1.44
N GLN A 73 -19.40 -24.13 -0.39
CA GLN A 73 -19.27 -22.68 -0.45
C GLN A 73 -18.18 -22.22 -1.41
N LEU A 74 -17.05 -22.95 -1.48
CA LEU A 74 -16.02 -22.69 -2.50
C LEU A 74 -16.60 -22.85 -3.91
N GLY A 75 -17.38 -23.89 -4.15
CA GLY A 75 -18.04 -24.10 -5.45
C GLY A 75 -19.03 -22.97 -5.78
N GLU A 76 -19.77 -22.46 -4.79
CA GLU A 76 -20.68 -21.32 -4.94
C GLU A 76 -19.92 -20.03 -5.25
N PHE A 77 -18.83 -19.76 -4.52
CA PHE A 77 -17.94 -18.63 -4.76
C PHE A 77 -17.39 -18.67 -6.19
N LEU A 78 -16.79 -19.78 -6.60
CA LEU A 78 -16.22 -19.91 -7.96
C LEU A 78 -17.27 -19.73 -9.05
N ALA A 79 -18.45 -20.32 -8.87
CA ALA A 79 -19.51 -20.19 -9.85
C ALA A 79 -20.00 -18.73 -10.00
N ARG A 80 -20.14 -18.00 -8.88
CA ARG A 80 -20.60 -16.61 -8.89
C ARG A 80 -19.50 -15.63 -9.28
N GLU A 81 -18.37 -15.69 -8.60
CA GLU A 81 -17.32 -14.66 -8.67
C GLU A 81 -16.32 -14.91 -9.81
N GLU A 82 -16.02 -16.17 -10.14
CA GLU A 82 -15.09 -16.51 -11.23
C GLU A 82 -15.79 -16.78 -12.56
N HIS A 83 -17.03 -17.24 -12.51
CA HIS A 83 -17.78 -17.63 -13.71
C HIS A 83 -19.04 -16.79 -13.98
N ASN A 84 -19.36 -15.82 -13.12
CA ASN A 84 -20.50 -14.92 -13.29
C ASN A 84 -21.84 -15.67 -13.54
N MET A 85 -22.01 -16.83 -12.90
CA MET A 85 -23.21 -17.65 -13.07
C MET A 85 -24.38 -17.11 -12.24
N ASP A 86 -25.56 -17.10 -12.83
CA ASP A 86 -26.80 -16.74 -12.15
C ASP A 86 -27.37 -17.90 -11.31
N ASP A 87 -28.36 -17.57 -10.46
CA ASP A 87 -29.04 -18.53 -9.59
C ASP A 87 -29.70 -19.68 -10.36
N VAL A 88 -30.10 -19.46 -11.61
CA VAL A 88 -30.74 -20.49 -12.43
C VAL A 88 -29.72 -21.54 -12.84
N LEU A 89 -28.56 -21.12 -13.33
CA LEU A 89 -27.47 -22.02 -13.73
C LEU A 89 -26.90 -22.78 -12.53
N LEU A 90 -26.83 -22.16 -11.35
CA LEU A 90 -26.37 -22.83 -10.13
C LEU A 90 -27.19 -24.08 -9.78
N THR A 91 -28.48 -24.13 -10.13
CA THR A 91 -29.31 -25.33 -9.88
C THR A 91 -28.91 -26.56 -10.69
N TYR A 92 -28.13 -26.37 -11.75
CA TYR A 92 -27.64 -27.44 -12.63
C TYR A 92 -26.16 -27.75 -12.43
N LEU A 93 -25.47 -26.99 -11.58
CA LEU A 93 -24.04 -27.13 -11.33
C LEU A 93 -23.78 -28.01 -10.10
N ASP A 94 -22.85 -28.96 -10.25
CA ASP A 94 -22.32 -29.73 -9.12
C ASP A 94 -21.20 -28.91 -8.45
N LEU A 95 -21.58 -28.15 -7.43
CA LEU A 95 -20.71 -27.23 -6.70
C LEU A 95 -19.56 -27.96 -6.00
N ASP A 96 -19.85 -29.12 -5.40
CA ASP A 96 -18.85 -29.95 -4.70
C ASP A 96 -17.81 -30.46 -5.70
N LYS A 97 -18.23 -30.81 -6.93
CA LYS A 97 -17.31 -31.21 -8.00
C LYS A 97 -16.51 -30.05 -8.61
N LEU A 98 -17.10 -28.85 -8.74
CA LEU A 98 -16.38 -27.66 -9.17
C LEU A 98 -15.27 -27.31 -8.18
N ALA A 99 -15.60 -27.24 -6.89
CA ALA A 99 -14.64 -27.00 -5.82
C ALA A 99 -13.55 -28.08 -5.78
N GLY A 100 -13.91 -29.36 -5.90
CA GLY A 100 -12.94 -30.45 -5.91
C GLY A 100 -11.89 -30.29 -7.01
N ARG A 101 -12.29 -29.89 -8.23
CA ARG A 101 -11.34 -29.60 -9.32
C ARG A 101 -10.45 -28.41 -9.02
N TYR A 102 -11.05 -27.33 -8.51
CA TYR A 102 -10.30 -26.13 -8.17
C TYR A 102 -9.22 -26.42 -7.12
N MET A 103 -9.57 -27.16 -6.06
CA MET A 103 -8.64 -27.58 -5.01
C MET A 103 -7.53 -28.53 -5.50
N GLU A 104 -7.80 -29.35 -6.53
CA GLU A 104 -6.78 -30.19 -7.17
C GLU A 104 -5.77 -29.35 -7.96
N GLU A 105 -6.24 -28.28 -8.60
CA GLU A 105 -5.41 -27.34 -9.36
C GLU A 105 -4.68 -26.33 -8.44
N HIS A 106 -5.29 -25.96 -7.31
CA HIS A 106 -4.83 -24.94 -6.38
C HIS A 106 -4.78 -25.53 -4.95
N PRO A 107 -3.75 -26.33 -4.61
CA PRO A 107 -3.68 -26.97 -3.30
C PRO A 107 -3.65 -25.95 -2.15
N GLY A 108 -4.68 -25.99 -1.31
CA GLY A 108 -4.89 -25.06 -0.20
C GLY A 108 -5.71 -25.63 0.95
N GLN A 109 -6.10 -24.78 1.90
CA GLN A 109 -6.86 -25.15 3.10
C GLN A 109 -7.96 -24.15 3.45
N PHE A 110 -9.02 -24.65 4.09
CA PHE A 110 -10.07 -23.81 4.66
C PHE A 110 -9.63 -23.21 6.00
N ALA A 111 -9.74 -21.88 6.13
CA ALA A 111 -9.43 -21.16 7.36
C ALA A 111 -10.24 -19.86 7.43
N GLY A 112 -10.80 -19.55 8.60
CA GLY A 112 -11.42 -18.24 8.85
C GLY A 112 -12.57 -17.88 7.90
N GLY A 113 -13.30 -18.86 7.37
CA GLY A 113 -14.33 -18.62 6.37
C GLY A 113 -13.82 -18.42 4.95
N ALA A 114 -12.55 -18.72 4.66
CA ALA A 114 -11.93 -18.65 3.34
C ALA A 114 -11.27 -19.97 2.92
N TYR A 115 -11.08 -20.15 1.61
CA TYR A 115 -10.16 -21.16 1.07
C TYR A 115 -8.85 -20.50 0.69
N VAL A 116 -7.79 -20.74 1.47
CA VAL A 116 -6.47 -20.13 1.32
C VAL A 116 -5.54 -21.05 0.53
N TYR A 117 -4.89 -20.54 -0.50
CA TYR A 117 -3.94 -21.28 -1.33
C TYR A 117 -2.72 -20.40 -1.70
N HIS A 118 -1.64 -21.04 -2.13
CA HIS A 118 -0.47 -20.32 -2.63
C HIS A 118 -0.74 -19.89 -4.07
N GLY A 119 -0.69 -18.58 -4.33
CA GLY A 119 -0.93 -17.97 -5.64
C GLY A 119 0.27 -18.11 -6.58
N SER A 120 0.29 -17.32 -7.65
CA SER A 120 1.39 -17.32 -8.64
C SER A 120 2.19 -16.01 -8.62
N CYS A 121 2.51 -15.50 -7.43
CA CYS A 121 3.35 -14.31 -7.28
C CYS A 121 4.84 -14.71 -7.41
N ASP A 122 5.61 -13.96 -8.19
CA ASP A 122 7.06 -14.19 -8.40
C ASP A 122 7.94 -13.25 -7.53
N ASP A 123 7.35 -12.50 -6.58
CA ASP A 123 8.06 -11.54 -5.72
C ASP A 123 8.48 -12.15 -4.37
N ASP A 124 9.24 -13.24 -4.43
CA ASP A 124 9.76 -13.95 -3.24
C ASP A 124 10.76 -13.06 -2.48
N ARG A 125 10.36 -12.55 -1.32
CA ARG A 125 11.25 -11.84 -0.40
C ARG A 125 12.03 -12.85 0.43
N HIS A 126 13.24 -13.15 -0.02
CA HIS A 126 14.13 -14.02 0.73
C HIS A 126 14.66 -13.34 2.00
N TYR A 127 14.57 -14.03 3.15
CA TYR A 127 15.19 -13.61 4.40
C TYR A 127 16.50 -14.38 4.64
N ASP A 128 17.64 -13.67 4.67
CA ASP A 128 18.99 -14.27 4.81
C ASP A 128 19.59 -14.14 6.23
N CYS A 129 18.76 -13.79 7.21
CA CYS A 129 19.16 -13.44 8.58
C CYS A 129 19.96 -12.13 8.74
N THR A 130 20.14 -11.35 7.67
CA THR A 130 20.87 -10.07 7.71
C THR A 130 20.10 -8.90 7.10
N ASN A 131 19.05 -9.19 6.34
CA ASN A 131 18.27 -8.21 5.58
C ASN A 131 16.90 -7.87 6.19
N LEU A 132 16.69 -8.10 7.49
CA LEU A 132 15.39 -7.88 8.17
C LEU A 132 14.83 -6.46 7.93
N ALA A 133 15.71 -5.44 7.93
CA ALA A 133 15.34 -4.05 7.67
C ALA A 133 14.80 -3.78 6.25
N LYS A 134 14.95 -4.73 5.31
CA LYS A 134 14.41 -4.61 3.95
C LYS A 134 13.01 -5.23 3.82
N LEU A 135 12.57 -6.02 4.81
CA LEU A 135 11.29 -6.72 4.82
C LEU A 135 10.19 -5.84 5.42
N GLU A 136 10.12 -4.59 4.96
CA GLU A 136 9.11 -3.65 5.43
C GLU A 136 7.76 -3.92 4.77
N ASP A 137 6.70 -3.81 5.57
CA ASP A 137 5.32 -3.82 5.12
C ASP A 137 4.97 -2.45 4.51
N LYS A 138 4.96 -2.37 3.18
CA LYS A 138 4.82 -1.12 2.40
C LYS A 138 3.59 -1.10 1.49
N ASP A 139 2.82 -2.17 1.48
CA ASP A 139 1.68 -2.36 0.58
C ASP A 139 0.40 -1.80 1.22
N TRP A 140 0.43 -0.51 1.56
CA TRP A 140 -0.69 0.23 2.15
C TRP A 140 -0.43 1.74 2.19
N SER A 141 -1.48 2.55 2.10
CA SER A 141 -1.43 4.01 2.35
C SER A 141 -1.84 4.36 3.78
N VAL A 142 -2.92 3.76 4.26
CA VAL A 142 -3.52 3.98 5.57
C VAL A 142 -3.92 2.64 6.18
N LYS A 143 -3.65 2.47 7.48
CA LYS A 143 -4.15 1.34 8.28
C LYS A 143 -5.09 1.86 9.36
N LEU A 144 -6.25 1.23 9.48
CA LEU A 144 -7.31 1.58 10.43
C LEU A 144 -7.54 0.40 11.36
N ARG A 145 -7.52 0.62 12.68
CA ARG A 145 -7.99 -0.37 13.65
C ARG A 145 -9.42 -0.04 13.99
N LEU A 146 -10.35 -0.83 13.47
CA LEU A 146 -11.79 -0.65 13.63
C LEU A 146 -12.32 -1.62 14.66
N ALA A 147 -13.23 -1.18 15.51
CA ALA A 147 -13.90 -2.00 16.50
C ALA A 147 -15.42 -1.91 16.40
N SER A 148 -16.12 -2.87 16.99
CA SER A 148 -17.57 -2.87 17.12
C SER A 148 -17.97 -3.25 18.54
N ASP A 149 -19.26 -3.11 18.87
CA ASP A 149 -19.78 -3.58 20.16
C ASP A 149 -19.55 -5.09 20.39
N GLN A 150 -19.54 -5.88 19.31
CA GLN A 150 -19.31 -7.33 19.38
C GLN A 150 -17.82 -7.68 19.48
N ASN A 151 -16.95 -6.84 18.91
CA ASN A 151 -15.51 -7.01 18.93
C ASN A 151 -14.82 -5.69 19.33
N PRO A 152 -14.73 -5.38 20.64
CA PRO A 152 -14.19 -4.12 21.15
C PRO A 152 -12.66 -4.04 21.06
N GLU A 153 -11.96 -5.17 20.91
CA GLU A 153 -10.52 -5.19 20.67
C GLU A 153 -10.20 -4.75 19.23
N GLY A 154 -11.15 -4.89 18.31
CA GLY A 154 -11.04 -4.45 16.93
C GLY A 154 -10.09 -5.26 16.05
N VAL A 155 -10.14 -4.98 14.75
CA VAL A 155 -9.32 -5.60 13.70
C VAL A 155 -8.68 -4.50 12.86
N TRP A 156 -7.52 -4.80 12.27
CA TRP A 156 -6.91 -3.89 11.31
C TRP A 156 -7.52 -4.06 9.92
N VAL A 157 -7.58 -2.95 9.20
CA VAL A 157 -7.89 -2.82 7.79
C VAL A 157 -6.75 -2.03 7.16
N LYS A 158 -6.28 -2.45 5.99
CA LYS A 158 -5.36 -1.63 5.18
C LYS A 158 -6.08 -1.08 3.96
N LEU A 159 -5.64 0.08 3.51
CA LEU A 159 -6.08 0.73 2.27
C LEU A 159 -4.89 0.83 1.32
N PRO A 160 -5.11 0.79 -0.01
CA PRO A 160 -6.41 0.72 -0.66
C PRO A 160 -7.03 -0.69 -0.64
N ASP A 161 -8.36 -0.75 -0.76
CA ASP A 161 -9.15 -1.98 -0.85
C ASP A 161 -9.50 -2.23 -2.34
N TYR A 162 -8.57 -2.85 -3.06
CA TYR A 162 -8.60 -2.92 -4.52
C TYR A 162 -9.73 -3.78 -5.07
N GLU A 163 -9.93 -4.97 -4.52
CA GLU A 163 -10.84 -5.93 -5.14
C GLU A 163 -12.29 -5.46 -5.00
N GLU A 164 -12.68 -4.92 -3.83
CA GLU A 164 -14.05 -4.40 -3.63
C GLU A 164 -14.37 -3.29 -4.64
N ILE A 165 -13.41 -2.39 -4.95
CA ILE A 165 -13.63 -1.29 -5.90
C ILE A 165 -13.56 -1.77 -7.36
N SER A 166 -12.62 -2.66 -7.70
CA SER A 166 -12.33 -3.04 -9.09
C SER A 166 -13.30 -4.06 -9.67
N ASN A 167 -13.74 -5.03 -8.87
CA ASN A 167 -14.58 -6.13 -9.33
C ASN A 167 -15.70 -6.49 -8.34
N GLY A 168 -15.86 -5.75 -7.23
CA GLY A 168 -16.92 -5.96 -6.25
C GLY A 168 -16.69 -7.18 -5.34
N ARG A 169 -15.49 -7.78 -5.37
CA ARG A 169 -15.16 -8.93 -4.55
C ARG A 169 -14.81 -8.50 -3.12
N PRO A 170 -15.24 -9.27 -2.11
CA PRO A 170 -14.83 -9.06 -0.73
C PRO A 170 -13.31 -9.02 -0.55
N ASP A 171 -12.81 -7.91 -0.03
CA ASP A 171 -11.39 -7.75 0.33
C ASP A 171 -11.25 -7.10 1.71
N GLU A 172 -10.42 -6.09 1.92
CA GLU A 172 -9.98 -5.65 3.24
C GLU A 172 -11.14 -5.15 4.11
N ILE A 173 -12.00 -4.28 3.58
CA ILE A 173 -13.12 -3.68 4.33
C ILE A 173 -14.20 -4.70 4.59
N ARG A 174 -14.62 -5.47 3.58
CA ARG A 174 -15.71 -6.46 3.72
C ARG A 174 -15.36 -7.51 4.77
N ILE A 175 -14.14 -8.04 4.72
CA ILE A 175 -13.66 -9.07 5.63
C ILE A 175 -13.54 -8.54 7.05
N ALA A 176 -13.10 -7.28 7.21
CA ALA A 176 -13.07 -6.65 8.51
C ALA A 176 -14.48 -6.44 9.10
N LEU A 177 -15.46 -6.02 8.31
CA LEU A 177 -16.85 -5.89 8.76
C LEU A 177 -17.42 -7.23 9.22
N ASP A 178 -17.17 -8.31 8.47
CA ASP A 178 -17.59 -9.66 8.84
C ASP A 178 -16.91 -10.14 10.14
N ALA A 179 -15.61 -9.87 10.31
CA ALA A 179 -14.87 -10.15 11.55
C ALA A 179 -15.35 -9.31 12.76
N LEU A 180 -15.92 -8.14 12.51
CA LEU A 180 -16.50 -7.26 13.51
C LEU A 180 -18.00 -7.56 13.77
N GLY A 181 -18.63 -8.42 12.97
CA GLY A 181 -20.04 -8.77 13.10
C GLY A 181 -21.00 -7.60 12.79
N VAL A 182 -20.58 -6.67 11.94
CA VAL A 182 -21.35 -5.48 11.52
C VAL A 182 -21.51 -5.45 10.00
N ARG A 183 -22.41 -4.62 9.47
CA ARG A 183 -22.70 -4.58 8.03
C ARG A 183 -22.08 -3.39 7.32
N THR A 184 -21.83 -2.31 8.07
CA THR A 184 -21.46 -1.01 7.53
C THR A 184 -20.37 -0.36 8.39
N ILE A 185 -19.56 0.49 7.77
CA ILE A 185 -18.46 1.19 8.46
C ILE A 185 -19.00 2.17 9.52
N GLU A 186 -20.22 2.67 9.37
CA GLU A 186 -20.88 3.55 10.32
C GLU A 186 -21.18 2.86 11.67
N GLU A 187 -21.20 1.53 11.70
CA GLU A 187 -21.33 0.73 12.92
C GLU A 187 -19.98 0.49 13.62
N CYS A 188 -18.88 0.96 13.04
CA CYS A 188 -17.53 0.81 13.58
C CYS A 188 -17.08 2.03 14.39
N GLN A 189 -16.20 1.79 15.36
CA GLN A 189 -15.43 2.80 16.07
C GLN A 189 -13.96 2.74 15.64
N LEU A 190 -13.38 3.90 15.32
CA LEU A 190 -11.94 4.01 15.10
C LEU A 190 -11.18 3.94 16.42
N LEU A 191 -10.30 2.96 16.57
CA LEU A 191 -9.41 2.82 17.73
C LEU A 191 -8.02 3.38 17.47
N GLU A 192 -7.50 3.19 16.25
CA GLU A 192 -6.15 3.60 15.87
C GLU A 192 -6.09 3.84 14.36
N VAL A 193 -5.25 4.77 13.92
CA VAL A 193 -5.00 5.05 12.51
C VAL A 193 -3.52 5.30 12.27
N LYS A 194 -2.99 4.76 11.18
CA LYS A 194 -1.61 4.94 10.71
C LYS A 194 -1.62 5.35 9.26
N CYS A 195 -0.66 6.17 8.85
CA CYS A 195 -0.39 6.48 7.44
C CYS A 195 1.05 6.07 7.11
N ILE A 196 1.27 5.60 5.89
CA ILE A 196 2.61 5.25 5.39
C ILE A 196 3.51 6.49 5.26
N LEU A 197 2.90 7.67 5.08
CA LEU A 197 3.61 8.94 5.01
C LEU A 197 3.87 9.48 6.44
N PRO A 198 5.13 9.59 6.88
CA PRO A 198 5.47 10.06 8.24
C PRO A 198 5.16 11.55 8.49
N GLU A 199 4.96 12.33 7.42
CA GLU A 199 4.58 13.75 7.48
C GLU A 199 3.14 13.93 7.95
N VAL A 200 2.27 12.94 7.67
CA VAL A 200 0.84 12.98 7.97
C VAL A 200 0.60 12.65 9.44
N ARG A 201 -0.07 13.55 10.16
CA ARG A 201 -0.29 13.46 11.62
C ARG A 201 -1.73 13.81 12.01
N ASN A 202 -2.12 13.41 13.22
CA ASN A 202 -3.44 13.68 13.82
C ASN A 202 -4.62 13.30 12.91
N ILE A 203 -4.48 12.19 12.18
CA ILE A 203 -5.41 11.79 11.11
C ILE A 203 -6.86 11.74 11.62
N ALA A 204 -7.12 11.06 12.75
CA ALA A 204 -8.47 10.88 13.27
C ALA A 204 -9.19 12.19 13.63
N GLU A 205 -8.46 13.25 13.96
CA GLU A 205 -9.06 14.56 14.35
C GLU A 205 -9.43 15.42 13.13
N ASN A 206 -8.95 15.06 11.94
CA ASN A 206 -9.14 15.84 10.71
C ASN A 206 -10.35 15.41 9.88
N TYR A 207 -11.09 14.37 10.29
CA TYR A 207 -12.22 13.80 9.54
C TYR A 207 -13.49 13.77 10.38
N ASP A 208 -14.61 14.15 9.77
CA ASP A 208 -15.92 14.11 10.43
C ASP A 208 -16.54 12.70 10.41
N SER A 209 -16.09 11.85 9.48
CA SER A 209 -16.58 10.47 9.35
C SER A 209 -15.48 9.49 8.93
N LEU A 210 -15.69 8.20 9.27
CA LEU A 210 -14.84 7.11 8.77
C LEU A 210 -14.89 6.98 7.25
N ALA A 211 -16.01 7.31 6.62
CA ALA A 211 -16.17 7.23 5.16
C ALA A 211 -15.23 8.19 4.42
N GLU A 212 -15.13 9.45 4.88
CA GLU A 212 -14.20 10.43 4.30
C GLU A 212 -12.73 10.04 4.52
N LEU A 213 -12.40 9.54 5.71
CA LEU A 213 -11.06 9.04 6.01
C LEU A 213 -10.67 7.86 5.11
N ILE A 214 -11.59 6.91 4.92
CA ILE A 214 -11.39 5.78 4.02
C ILE A 214 -11.24 6.28 2.59
N TYR A 215 -12.08 7.21 2.14
CA TYR A 215 -12.00 7.77 0.79
C TYR A 215 -10.61 8.37 0.49
N ASP A 216 -10.06 9.20 1.38
CA ASP A 216 -8.73 9.76 1.17
C ASP A 216 -7.61 8.72 1.29
N GLY A 217 -7.78 7.75 2.20
CA GLY A 217 -6.87 6.61 2.31
C GLY A 217 -6.81 5.79 1.02
N GLN A 218 -7.97 5.53 0.40
CA GLN A 218 -8.08 4.85 -0.89
C GLN A 218 -7.39 5.64 -2.00
N ASN A 219 -7.70 6.93 -2.14
CA ASN A 219 -7.11 7.78 -3.18
C ASN A 219 -5.59 7.90 -3.06
N LEU A 220 -5.06 8.03 -1.82
CA LEU A 220 -3.62 8.01 -1.61
C LEU A 220 -3.03 6.65 -1.99
N GLY A 221 -3.71 5.55 -1.63
CA GLY A 221 -3.32 4.18 -2.00
C GLY A 221 -3.15 4.01 -3.50
N PHE A 222 -4.20 4.35 -4.27
CA PHE A 222 -4.15 4.28 -5.73
C PHE A 222 -3.03 5.13 -6.32
N ALA A 223 -2.83 6.36 -5.81
CA ALA A 223 -1.76 7.21 -6.30
C ALA A 223 -0.36 6.61 -6.07
N LEU A 224 -0.14 5.97 -4.92
CA LEU A 224 1.14 5.35 -4.56
C LEU A 224 1.43 4.10 -5.42
N ASP A 225 0.46 3.20 -5.56
CA ASP A 225 0.66 1.92 -6.24
C ASP A 225 0.71 2.08 -7.76
N GLU A 226 -0.16 2.91 -8.33
CA GLU A 226 -0.14 3.23 -9.76
C GLU A 226 0.99 4.21 -10.12
N ARG A 227 1.75 4.67 -9.12
CA ARG A 227 2.86 5.64 -9.25
C ARG A 227 2.43 6.88 -10.04
N GLY A 228 1.27 7.45 -9.68
CA GLY A 228 0.67 8.57 -10.40
C GLY A 228 0.46 8.26 -11.88
N GLN A 229 -0.09 7.08 -12.20
CA GLN A 229 -0.35 6.59 -13.56
C GLN A 229 0.94 6.40 -14.38
N GLY A 230 1.98 5.84 -13.75
CA GLY A 230 3.27 5.57 -14.37
C GLY A 230 4.16 6.81 -14.56
N MET A 231 3.96 7.85 -13.75
CA MET A 231 4.79 9.06 -13.79
C MET A 231 6.27 8.71 -13.51
N PRO A 232 7.21 9.14 -14.38
CA PRO A 232 8.63 8.96 -14.12
C PRO A 232 9.03 9.65 -12.80
N HIS A 233 9.81 8.95 -11.98
CA HIS A 233 10.30 9.48 -10.69
C HIS A 233 9.18 9.93 -9.74
N PHE A 234 7.98 9.33 -9.84
CA PHE A 234 6.81 9.70 -9.03
C PHE A 234 7.14 9.84 -7.54
N MET A 235 7.77 8.83 -6.92
CA MET A 235 8.05 8.84 -5.48
C MET A 235 9.00 9.96 -5.07
N GLU A 236 10.05 10.21 -5.87
CA GLU A 236 11.01 11.29 -5.61
C GLU A 236 10.33 12.66 -5.72
N LYS A 237 9.52 12.84 -6.78
CA LYS A 237 8.76 14.06 -7.00
C LYS A 237 7.71 14.30 -5.92
N PHE A 238 7.01 13.25 -5.52
CA PHE A 238 5.98 13.30 -4.50
C PHE A 238 6.58 13.65 -3.13
N ALA A 239 7.66 12.99 -2.72
CA ALA A 239 8.36 13.32 -1.49
C ALA A 239 8.85 14.77 -1.45
N ALA A 240 9.43 15.27 -2.54
CA ALA A 240 9.85 16.67 -2.64
C ALA A 240 8.66 17.63 -2.54
N ALA A 241 7.53 17.32 -3.20
CA ALA A 241 6.33 18.16 -3.17
C ALA A 241 5.66 18.18 -1.78
N LEU A 242 5.58 17.02 -1.10
CA LEU A 242 5.11 16.94 0.29
C LEU A 242 5.94 17.83 1.22
N GLU A 243 7.26 17.84 1.02
CA GLU A 243 8.17 18.69 1.78
C GLU A 243 7.96 20.17 1.46
N TYR A 244 7.88 20.52 0.18
CA TYR A 244 7.73 21.89 -0.31
C TYR A 244 6.44 22.55 0.19
N GLU A 245 5.32 21.82 0.14
CA GLU A 245 4.02 22.30 0.64
C GLU A 245 3.90 22.17 2.17
N GLY A 246 4.86 21.54 2.83
CA GLY A 246 4.85 21.35 4.28
C GLY A 246 3.70 20.48 4.76
N CYS A 247 3.39 19.42 4.02
CA CYS A 247 2.26 18.52 4.24
C CYS A 247 2.12 18.06 5.71
N ARG A 248 0.88 18.04 6.21
CA ARG A 248 0.54 17.59 7.57
C ARG A 248 -0.69 16.71 7.64
N THR A 249 -1.62 16.84 6.70
CA THR A 249 -2.88 16.08 6.70
C THR A 249 -2.91 15.07 5.56
N LEU A 250 -3.79 14.07 5.68
CA LEU A 250 -3.98 13.07 4.64
C LEU A 250 -4.62 13.70 3.39
N ALA A 251 -5.58 14.61 3.57
CA ALA A 251 -6.17 15.41 2.50
C ALA A 251 -5.11 16.20 1.69
N ASP A 252 -4.15 16.87 2.36
CA ASP A 252 -3.04 17.54 1.68
C ASP A 252 -2.23 16.55 0.84
N ALA A 253 -1.92 15.37 1.38
CA ALA A 253 -1.14 14.37 0.68
C ALA A 253 -1.87 13.85 -0.57
N VAL A 254 -3.19 13.68 -0.51
CA VAL A 254 -4.03 13.34 -1.67
C VAL A 254 -4.02 14.46 -2.70
N ASP A 255 -4.22 15.71 -2.28
CA ASP A 255 -4.21 16.85 -3.20
C ASP A 255 -2.85 17.01 -3.89
N ILE A 256 -1.76 16.84 -3.14
CA ILE A 256 -0.39 16.92 -3.68
C ILE A 256 -0.13 15.79 -4.68
N SER A 257 -0.54 14.55 -4.37
CA SER A 257 -0.31 13.40 -5.26
C SER A 257 -1.00 13.56 -6.62
N GLN A 258 -2.18 14.20 -6.63
CA GLN A 258 -2.93 14.48 -7.87
C GLN A 258 -2.44 15.74 -8.60
N ASN A 259 -1.72 16.63 -7.93
CA ASN A 259 -1.24 17.89 -8.50
C ASN A 259 0.28 17.90 -8.76
N LEU A 260 0.93 16.73 -8.87
CA LEU A 260 2.37 16.66 -9.12
C LEU A 260 2.81 17.33 -10.42
N SER A 261 1.91 17.51 -11.39
CA SER A 261 2.20 18.27 -12.61
C SER A 261 2.50 19.75 -12.33
N CYS A 262 2.13 20.29 -11.17
CA CYS A 262 2.41 21.67 -10.75
C CYS A 262 3.86 21.88 -10.32
N TYR A 263 4.63 20.83 -10.07
CA TYR A 263 6.01 20.95 -9.58
C TYR A 263 7.01 20.59 -10.67
N ASP A 264 8.17 21.25 -10.62
CA ASP A 264 9.37 20.84 -11.33
C ASP A 264 10.42 20.45 -10.28
N VAL A 265 11.04 19.28 -10.49
CA VAL A 265 12.07 18.74 -9.61
C VAL A 265 13.31 18.47 -10.44
N MET A 266 14.46 18.94 -9.95
CA MET A 266 15.77 18.72 -10.54
C MET A 266 16.65 17.99 -9.53
N SER A 267 16.99 16.74 -9.81
CA SER A 267 17.94 15.97 -9.00
C SER A 267 19.38 16.36 -9.34
N ALA A 268 20.30 16.12 -8.39
CA ALA A 268 21.74 16.36 -8.58
C ALA A 268 22.31 15.70 -9.83
N GLU A 269 21.79 14.52 -10.22
CA GLU A 269 22.20 13.80 -11.43
C GLU A 269 21.97 14.62 -12.72
N GLY A 270 20.97 15.52 -12.71
CA GLY A 270 20.65 16.39 -13.84
C GLY A 270 21.44 17.70 -13.90
N PHE A 271 22.23 18.04 -12.87
CA PHE A 271 22.87 19.35 -12.74
C PHE A 271 23.86 19.61 -13.86
N HIS A 272 24.68 18.63 -14.22
CA HIS A 272 25.67 18.77 -15.29
C HIS A 272 24.99 19.14 -16.61
N ASP A 273 23.99 18.36 -17.02
CA ASP A 273 23.26 18.57 -18.28
C ASP A 273 22.44 19.87 -18.26
N TYR A 274 21.89 20.24 -17.12
CA TYR A 274 21.19 21.51 -16.95
C TYR A 274 22.14 22.71 -17.11
N ALA A 275 23.25 22.73 -16.37
CA ALA A 275 24.27 23.78 -16.46
C ALA A 275 24.86 23.87 -17.87
N MET A 276 25.20 22.73 -18.49
CA MET A 276 25.74 22.67 -19.85
C MET A 276 24.77 23.30 -20.86
N ARG A 277 23.49 22.93 -20.82
CA ARG A 277 22.46 23.49 -21.69
C ARG A 277 22.31 24.99 -21.52
N GLU A 278 22.30 25.49 -20.28
CA GLU A 278 22.19 26.93 -20.04
C GLU A 278 23.41 27.69 -20.55
N LEU A 279 24.61 27.16 -20.34
CA LEU A 279 25.85 27.77 -20.82
C LEU A 279 25.93 27.79 -22.34
N GLN A 280 25.50 26.71 -23.00
CA GLN A 280 25.35 26.67 -24.46
C GLN A 280 24.33 27.69 -24.95
N ARG A 281 23.17 27.80 -24.28
CA ARG A 281 22.13 28.79 -24.60
C ARG A 281 22.63 30.23 -24.48
N ARG A 282 23.51 30.50 -23.51
CA ARG A 282 24.16 31.81 -23.31
C ARG A 282 25.37 32.04 -24.25
N GLY A 283 25.78 31.03 -25.03
CA GLY A 283 26.87 31.13 -26.00
C GLY A 283 28.28 30.95 -25.41
N TYR A 284 28.40 30.41 -24.20
CA TYR A 284 29.71 30.19 -23.55
C TYR A 284 30.37 28.85 -23.92
N PHE A 285 29.59 27.87 -24.35
CA PHE A 285 30.08 26.55 -24.75
C PHE A 285 29.65 26.20 -26.18
N HIS A 286 30.62 25.80 -27.02
CA HIS A 286 30.41 25.31 -28.37
C HIS A 286 31.30 24.09 -28.62
N GLY A 287 30.69 22.90 -28.84
CA GLY A 287 31.43 21.65 -29.10
C GLY A 287 32.27 21.15 -27.91
N GLU A 288 33.34 20.41 -28.19
CA GLU A 288 34.32 19.97 -27.20
C GLU A 288 35.19 21.16 -26.75
N SER A 289 34.78 21.82 -25.67
CA SER A 289 35.51 22.95 -25.08
C SER A 289 36.40 22.44 -23.95
N SER A 290 37.69 22.76 -23.99
CA SER A 290 38.62 22.49 -22.87
C SER A 290 38.24 23.23 -21.57
N LEU A 291 37.27 24.15 -21.64
CA LEU A 291 36.71 24.81 -20.47
C LEU A 291 35.82 23.87 -19.65
N ALA A 292 35.30 22.79 -20.24
CA ALA A 292 34.40 21.86 -19.54
C ALA A 292 35.10 21.24 -18.32
N ASP A 293 36.34 20.77 -18.50
CA ASP A 293 37.14 20.18 -17.43
C ASP A 293 37.56 21.19 -16.35
N CYS A 294 37.36 22.48 -16.58
CA CYS A 294 37.72 23.57 -15.66
C CYS A 294 36.50 24.23 -15.01
N PHE A 295 35.28 23.77 -15.31
CA PHE A 295 34.04 24.40 -14.88
C PHE A 295 33.31 23.53 -13.86
N ASP A 296 32.91 24.13 -12.74
CA ASP A 296 32.10 23.47 -11.73
C ASP A 296 30.62 23.58 -12.11
N PHE A 297 30.13 22.56 -12.82
CA PHE A 297 28.75 22.52 -13.30
C PHE A 297 27.73 22.36 -12.18
N GLU A 298 28.10 21.68 -11.09
CA GLU A 298 27.19 21.40 -9.98
C GLU A 298 26.91 22.68 -9.19
N VAL A 299 27.97 23.41 -8.80
CA VAL A 299 27.82 24.70 -8.09
C VAL A 299 27.07 25.71 -8.95
N TYR A 300 27.41 25.80 -10.24
CA TYR A 300 26.72 26.72 -11.14
C TYR A 300 25.23 26.36 -11.35
N ALA A 301 24.90 25.07 -11.47
CA ALA A 301 23.51 24.61 -11.57
C ALA A 301 22.71 24.98 -10.32
N ALA A 302 23.27 24.71 -9.13
CA ALA A 302 22.67 25.03 -7.85
C ALA A 302 22.39 26.54 -7.72
N ASP A 303 23.40 27.39 -7.93
CA ASP A 303 23.27 28.86 -7.89
C ASP A 303 22.17 29.34 -8.86
N LEU A 304 22.11 28.76 -10.06
CA LEU A 304 21.13 29.13 -11.07
C LEU A 304 19.70 28.74 -10.67
N LEU A 305 19.51 27.55 -10.09
CA LEU A 305 18.22 27.07 -9.61
C LEU A 305 17.71 27.91 -8.43
N GLU A 306 18.58 28.23 -7.46
CA GLU A 306 18.25 29.11 -6.34
C GLU A 306 17.85 30.51 -6.83
N HIS A 307 18.59 31.08 -7.80
CA HIS A 307 18.23 32.35 -8.42
C HIS A 307 16.89 32.32 -9.19
N GLN A 308 16.46 31.15 -9.63
CA GLN A 308 15.16 30.93 -10.28
C GLN A 308 14.04 30.63 -9.26
N GLY A 309 14.34 30.63 -7.97
CA GLY A 309 13.36 30.40 -6.91
C GLY A 309 13.08 28.92 -6.61
N PHE A 310 13.94 28.01 -7.07
CA PHE A 310 13.90 26.64 -6.58
C PHE A 310 14.41 26.57 -5.14
N LEU A 311 13.84 25.66 -4.36
CA LEU A 311 14.23 25.36 -3.00
C LEU A 311 14.92 23.99 -2.95
N LEU A 312 16.02 23.91 -2.20
CA LEU A 312 16.71 22.66 -1.93
C LEU A 312 15.88 21.80 -0.95
N THR A 313 15.70 20.52 -1.27
CA THR A 313 15.06 19.54 -0.38
C THR A 313 15.91 19.28 0.87
N LYS A 314 15.30 18.88 1.98
CA LYS A 314 16.00 18.62 3.26
C LYS A 314 17.06 17.54 3.18
N ASP A 315 16.90 16.58 2.27
CA ASP A 315 17.89 15.54 2.04
C ASP A 315 19.08 16.02 1.19
N GLU A 316 19.04 17.28 0.73
CA GLU A 316 20.05 17.97 -0.08
C GLU A 316 20.31 17.30 -1.45
N LYS A 317 19.35 16.51 -1.96
CA LYS A 317 19.52 15.76 -3.22
C LYS A 317 18.85 16.40 -4.43
N SER A 318 17.85 17.24 -4.20
CA SER A 318 17.02 17.80 -5.28
C SER A 318 16.64 19.25 -5.03
N TYR A 319 16.39 19.97 -6.12
CA TYR A 319 15.75 21.28 -6.11
C TYR A 319 14.32 21.14 -6.59
N ILE A 320 13.39 21.82 -5.93
CA ILE A 320 11.97 21.83 -6.29
C ILE A 320 11.44 23.26 -6.40
N THR A 321 10.56 23.48 -7.37
CA THR A 321 9.75 24.70 -7.44
C THR A 321 8.33 24.38 -7.88
N ARG A 322 7.42 25.31 -7.60
CA ARG A 322 6.04 25.28 -8.10
C ARG A 322 5.92 26.14 -9.34
N LYS A 323 5.37 25.57 -10.40
CA LYS A 323 5.04 26.26 -11.66
C LYS A 323 3.79 27.11 -11.50
N ASP A 324 3.57 27.98 -12.48
CA ASP A 324 2.33 28.76 -12.64
C ASP A 324 1.11 27.89 -13.06
N THR A 325 1.23 26.56 -13.04
CA THR A 325 0.09 25.65 -13.25
C THR A 325 -0.84 25.72 -12.02
N PRO A 326 -2.16 25.88 -12.20
CA PRO A 326 -3.09 25.87 -11.09
C PRO A 326 -3.04 24.55 -10.32
N PHE A 327 -2.86 24.66 -9.00
CA PHE A 327 -3.09 23.54 -8.08
C PHE A 327 -4.58 23.50 -7.78
N VAL A 328 -5.20 22.35 -7.99
CA VAL A 328 -6.64 22.16 -7.87
C VAL A 328 -6.87 21.16 -6.75
N PRO A 329 -7.22 21.62 -5.53
CA PRO A 329 -7.55 20.72 -4.42
C PRO A 329 -8.78 19.88 -4.78
N VAL A 330 -8.69 18.57 -4.55
CA VAL A 330 -9.78 17.62 -4.80
C VAL A 330 -10.97 17.92 -3.89
N HIS A 331 -10.67 18.34 -2.66
CA HIS A 331 -11.64 18.68 -1.63
C HIS A 331 -12.46 19.94 -1.93
N ASP A 332 -11.96 20.82 -2.81
CA ASP A 332 -12.68 22.03 -3.25
C ASP A 332 -13.64 21.77 -4.43
N HIS A 333 -13.63 20.55 -4.98
CA HIS A 333 -14.44 20.15 -6.14
C HIS A 333 -15.16 18.80 -5.91
N PRO A 334 -16.31 18.81 -5.21
CA PRO A 334 -17.02 17.58 -4.79
C PRO A 334 -17.58 16.72 -5.94
N GLU A 335 -17.64 17.23 -7.17
CA GLU A 335 -18.01 16.42 -8.35
C GLU A 335 -16.96 15.35 -8.68
N SER A 336 -15.71 15.51 -8.21
CA SER A 336 -14.62 14.54 -8.36
C SER A 336 -14.74 13.37 -7.37
N GLN A 337 -15.54 13.51 -6.32
CA GLN A 337 -15.71 12.50 -5.27
C GLN A 337 -16.59 11.32 -5.69
N GLN A 338 -17.31 11.42 -6.81
CA GLN A 338 -18.26 10.39 -7.27
C GLN A 338 -17.62 9.24 -8.07
N MET A 339 -16.31 9.28 -8.35
CA MET A 339 -15.66 8.31 -9.25
C MET A 339 -15.04 7.08 -8.56
N VAL A 340 -15.08 7.00 -7.22
CA VAL A 340 -14.37 5.96 -6.44
C VAL A 340 -15.26 5.37 -5.34
N MET A 341 -16.56 5.27 -5.60
CA MET A 341 -17.54 4.65 -4.68
C MET A 341 -18.01 3.31 -5.21
#